data_AF-K2JLI0-F1
#
_entry.id   AF-K2JLI0-F1
#
_cell.length_a   1.000
_cell.length_b   1.000
_cell.length_c   1.000
_cell.angle_alpha   90.00
_cell.angle_beta   90.00
_cell.angle_gamma   90.00
#
_symmetry.space_group_name_H-M   'P 1'
#
loop_
_entity.id
_entity.type
_entity.pdbx_description
1 polymer ?
#
loop_
_entity_poly.entity_id
_entity_poly.type
_entity_poly.pdbx_seq_one_letter_code
_entity_poly.pdbx_strand_id
1 'polypeptide(L)'
;MANWYSADLHFGHHRIIDFCRRPFASTAEMNAALIANFQACVAHDDDLWILGDFAFGRADDTAQFENWFHSLPGRKHLIIGNHDDEAVISLPWASTEYMAEIQDGNQSLVLYHYPRSLGTAQGEVPYGPMPNGCWSWTCAPTAPHSPSQAP
;
A
#
# COMPACT_ATOMS: atom_id res chain seq x y z
N MET A 1 3.75 14.95 -9.43
CA MET A 1 3.58 14.08 -8.25
C MET A 1 2.48 13.11 -8.62
N ALA A 2 2.78 11.83 -8.62
CA ALA A 2 1.82 10.76 -8.87
C ALA A 2 1.35 10.17 -7.54
N ASN A 3 0.15 9.59 -7.53
CA ASN A 3 -0.33 8.77 -6.43
C ASN A 3 -0.05 7.30 -6.72
N TRP A 4 0.53 6.61 -5.75
CA TRP A 4 0.76 5.17 -5.76
C TRP A 4 -0.05 4.53 -4.64
N TYR A 5 -0.58 3.34 -4.90
CA TYR A 5 -1.46 2.65 -3.96
C TYR A 5 -0.99 1.22 -3.76
N SER A 6 -0.97 0.77 -2.51
CA SER A 6 -0.74 -0.61 -2.14
C SER A 6 -1.49 -0.94 -0.85
N ALA A 7 -1.54 -2.21 -0.48
CA ALA A 7 -2.21 -2.69 0.74
C ALA A 7 -1.53 -3.98 1.20
N ASP A 8 -1.68 -4.32 2.48
CA ASP A 8 -1.34 -5.64 3.03
C ASP A 8 0.13 -6.00 2.81
N LEU A 9 1.06 -5.06 3.01
CA LEU A 9 2.48 -5.33 2.84
C LEU A 9 2.94 -6.43 3.79
N HIS A 10 2.42 -6.42 5.02
CA HIS A 10 2.69 -7.43 6.04
C HIS A 10 4.19 -7.69 6.22
N PHE A 11 5.00 -6.63 6.26
CA PHE A 11 6.43 -6.78 6.51
C PHE A 11 6.68 -7.57 7.79
N GLY A 12 7.55 -8.58 7.73
CA GLY A 12 7.86 -9.42 8.90
C GLY A 12 6.89 -10.57 9.17
N HIS A 13 5.76 -10.66 8.46
CA HIS A 13 4.74 -11.67 8.73
C HIS A 13 5.05 -13.02 8.04
N HIS A 14 5.81 -13.92 8.68
CA HIS A 14 6.17 -15.21 8.05
C HIS A 14 4.97 -16.06 7.59
N ARG A 15 3.88 -16.09 8.36
CA ARG A 15 2.69 -16.91 8.04
C ARG A 15 1.91 -16.39 6.84
N ILE A 16 2.08 -15.12 6.47
CA ILE A 16 1.35 -14.52 5.35
C ILE A 16 1.73 -15.15 4.02
N ILE A 17 2.96 -15.66 3.92
CA ILE A 17 3.47 -16.33 2.72
C ILE A 17 2.60 -17.53 2.41
N ASP A 18 2.43 -18.44 3.36
CA ASP A 18 1.61 -19.64 3.17
C ASP A 18 0.12 -19.30 3.09
N PHE A 19 -0.35 -18.41 3.98
CA PHE A 19 -1.77 -18.05 4.08
C PHE A 19 -2.31 -17.44 2.78
N CYS A 20 -1.55 -16.52 2.17
CA CYS A 20 -1.92 -15.86 0.91
C CYS A 20 -1.35 -16.55 -0.34
N ARG A 21 -0.53 -17.61 -0.16
CA ARG A 21 0.26 -18.24 -1.23
C ARG A 21 1.17 -17.23 -1.97
N ARG A 22 1.84 -16.36 -1.22
CA ARG A 22 2.80 -15.42 -1.80
C ARG A 22 3.99 -16.20 -2.36
N PRO A 23 4.54 -15.82 -3.53
CA PRO A 23 5.57 -16.59 -4.21
C PRO A 23 6.97 -16.31 -3.63
N PHE A 24 7.15 -16.45 -2.31
CA PHE A 24 8.42 -16.20 -1.63
C PHE A 24 8.78 -17.39 -0.76
N ALA A 25 10.06 -17.77 -0.73
CA ALA A 25 10.55 -18.84 0.13
C ALA A 25 10.80 -18.37 1.57
N SER A 26 10.92 -17.07 1.80
CA SER A 26 11.16 -16.51 3.14
C SER A 26 10.60 -15.09 3.31
N THR A 27 10.41 -14.68 4.57
CA THR A 27 10.02 -13.31 4.91
C THR A 27 11.07 -12.28 4.50
N ALA A 28 12.35 -12.61 4.61
CA ALA A 28 13.43 -11.71 4.19
C ALA A 28 13.38 -11.46 2.68
N GLU A 29 13.16 -12.51 1.87
CA GLU A 29 12.99 -12.40 0.42
C GLU A 29 11.75 -11.56 0.06
N MET A 30 10.60 -11.83 0.71
CA MET A 30 9.38 -11.06 0.51
C MET A 30 9.61 -9.56 0.81
N ASN A 31 10.17 -9.25 1.98
CA ASN A 31 10.42 -7.87 2.39
C ASN A 31 11.35 -7.15 1.40
N ALA A 32 12.43 -7.80 0.97
CA ALA A 32 13.38 -7.24 0.00
C ALA A 32 12.72 -7.01 -1.38
N ALA A 33 11.91 -7.95 -1.85
CA ALA A 33 11.20 -7.82 -3.13
C ALA A 33 10.18 -6.68 -3.11
N LEU A 34 9.41 -6.53 -2.01
CA LEU A 34 8.47 -5.42 -1.84
C LEU A 34 9.20 -4.07 -1.91
N ILE A 35 10.29 -3.91 -1.14
CA ILE A 35 11.10 -2.69 -1.15
C ILE A 35 11.65 -2.38 -2.54
N ALA A 36 12.25 -3.38 -3.20
CA ALA A 36 12.82 -3.21 -4.53
C ALA A 36 11.77 -2.79 -5.57
N ASN A 37 10.56 -3.35 -5.50
CA ASN A 37 9.47 -2.97 -6.38
C ASN A 37 9.07 -1.51 -6.19
N PHE A 38 8.90 -1.04 -4.96
CA PHE A 38 8.57 0.37 -4.71
C PHE A 38 9.71 1.30 -5.17
N GLN A 39 10.96 0.97 -4.87
CA GLN A 39 12.12 1.75 -5.29
C GLN A 39 12.27 1.82 -6.82
N ALA A 40 11.79 0.82 -7.55
CA ALA A 40 11.86 0.80 -9.00
C ALA A 40 10.84 1.70 -9.69
N CYS A 41 9.75 2.10 -9.01
CA CYS A 41 8.66 2.83 -9.66
C CYS A 41 8.15 4.08 -8.94
N VAL A 42 8.32 4.22 -7.63
CA VAL A 42 7.87 5.38 -6.85
C VAL A 42 8.99 6.40 -6.71
N ALA A 43 8.73 7.64 -7.14
CA ALA A 43 9.69 8.74 -6.97
C ALA A 43 9.64 9.31 -5.54
N HIS A 44 10.69 10.04 -5.14
CA HIS A 44 10.79 10.63 -3.80
C HIS A 44 9.64 11.62 -3.49
N ASP A 45 9.17 12.36 -4.50
CA ASP A 45 8.16 13.40 -4.36
C ASP A 45 6.74 12.90 -4.68
N ASP A 46 6.57 11.61 -4.95
CA ASP A 46 5.26 10.98 -5.14
C ASP A 46 4.60 10.66 -3.81
N ASP A 47 3.26 10.55 -3.80
CA ASP A 47 2.50 10.11 -2.63
C ASP A 47 2.29 8.58 -2.73
N LEU A 48 2.64 7.85 -1.67
CA LEU A 48 2.46 6.40 -1.52
C LEU A 48 1.40 6.12 -0.45
N TRP A 49 0.22 5.71 -0.89
CA TRP A 49 -0.90 5.32 -0.05
C TRP A 49 -0.83 3.82 0.26
N ILE A 50 -0.76 3.49 1.55
CA ILE A 50 -0.78 2.12 2.07
C ILE A 50 -2.15 1.90 2.72
N LEU A 51 -2.96 1.04 2.11
CA LEU A 51 -4.34 0.76 2.50
C LEU A 51 -4.38 -0.36 3.56
N GLY A 52 -3.61 -0.16 4.63
CA GLY A 52 -3.58 -0.98 5.83
C GLY A 52 -2.59 -2.13 5.80
N ASP A 53 -2.40 -2.69 7.00
CA ASP A 53 -1.64 -3.90 7.28
C ASP A 53 -0.19 -3.81 6.80
N PHE A 54 0.50 -2.75 7.23
CA PHE A 54 1.85 -2.41 6.82
C PHE A 54 2.88 -3.43 7.28
N ALA A 55 2.89 -3.75 8.58
CA ALA A 55 3.91 -4.60 9.20
C ALA A 55 3.31 -5.50 10.28
N PHE A 56 4.01 -6.59 10.59
CA PHE A 56 3.65 -7.52 11.65
C PHE A 56 4.88 -7.79 12.52
N GLY A 57 4.72 -7.62 13.83
CA GLY A 57 5.77 -7.80 14.81
C GLY A 57 5.25 -7.54 16.22
N ARG A 58 6.15 -7.37 17.17
CA ARG A 58 5.82 -6.91 18.52
C ARG A 58 5.93 -5.39 18.58
N ALA A 59 5.25 -4.78 19.55
CA ALA A 59 5.29 -3.33 19.75
C ALA A 59 6.72 -2.78 20.02
N ASP A 60 7.64 -3.61 20.52
CA ASP A 60 9.05 -3.26 20.75
C ASP A 60 9.95 -3.44 19.51
N ASP A 61 9.43 -3.95 18.39
CA ASP A 61 10.15 -4.07 17.11
C ASP A 61 10.21 -2.74 16.34
N THR A 62 10.02 -1.59 17.01
CA THR A 62 9.90 -0.25 16.41
C THR A 62 11.05 0.07 15.44
N ALA A 63 12.30 -0.28 15.81
CA ALA A 63 13.47 -0.05 14.94
C ALA A 63 13.37 -0.81 13.60
N GLN A 64 12.78 -2.00 13.60
CA GLN A 64 12.59 -2.78 12.39
C GLN A 64 11.47 -2.19 11.52
N PHE A 65 10.41 -1.68 12.14
CA PHE A 65 9.33 -0.97 11.45
C PHE A 65 9.83 0.33 10.81
N GLU A 66 10.61 1.12 11.55
CA GLU A 66 11.27 2.33 11.03
C GLU A 66 12.18 1.99 9.85
N ASN A 67 12.96 0.91 9.94
CA ASN A 67 13.84 0.49 8.86
C ASN A 67 13.06 0.14 7.57
N TRP A 68 11.95 -0.59 7.66
CA TRP A 68 11.10 -0.85 6.50
C TRP A 68 10.44 0.42 5.97
N PHE A 69 9.92 1.26 6.87
CA PHE A 69 9.31 2.54 6.53
C PHE A 69 10.27 3.44 5.75
N HIS A 70 11.50 3.62 6.23
CA HIS A 70 12.50 4.48 5.59
C HIS A 70 13.09 3.88 4.31
N SER A 71 13.00 2.55 4.14
CA SER A 71 13.44 1.88 2.90
C SER A 71 12.49 2.14 1.73
N LEU A 72 11.23 2.50 1.99
CA LEU A 72 10.27 2.85 0.97
C LEU A 72 10.47 4.32 0.51
N PRO A 73 10.42 4.61 -0.80
CA PRO A 73 10.42 5.98 -1.33
C PRO A 73 9.07 6.69 -1.10
N GLY A 74 8.97 7.96 -1.53
CA GLY A 74 7.74 8.73 -1.53
C GLY A 74 7.31 9.29 -0.17
N ARG A 75 6.32 10.17 -0.20
CA ARG A 75 5.56 10.65 0.96
C ARG A 75 4.49 9.61 1.30
N LYS A 76 4.55 9.03 2.50
CA LYS A 76 3.77 7.83 2.83
C LYS A 76 2.53 8.19 3.61
N HIS A 77 1.39 7.67 3.18
CA HIS A 77 0.10 7.84 3.83
C HIS A 77 -0.43 6.47 4.24
N LEU A 78 -0.96 6.34 5.46
CA LEU A 78 -1.56 5.11 5.96
C LEU A 78 -3.08 5.27 6.05
N ILE A 79 -3.81 4.35 5.43
CA ILE A 79 -5.17 4.03 5.83
C ILE A 79 -5.09 2.86 6.81
N ILE A 80 -5.49 3.07 8.06
CA ILE A 80 -5.25 2.14 9.17
C ILE A 80 -6.01 0.82 8.94
N GLY A 81 -5.26 -0.27 8.83
CA GLY A 81 -5.76 -1.64 8.74
C GLY A 81 -5.99 -2.29 10.10
N ASN A 82 -6.51 -3.51 10.09
CA ASN A 82 -6.84 -4.21 11.35
C ASN A 82 -5.62 -4.82 12.05
N HIS A 83 -4.49 -4.92 11.36
CA HIS A 83 -3.22 -5.38 11.93
C HIS A 83 -2.25 -4.25 12.25
N ASP A 84 -2.59 -2.99 11.96
CA ASP A 84 -1.77 -1.84 12.30
C ASP A 84 -2.00 -1.42 13.76
N ASP A 85 -1.01 -1.68 14.62
CA ASP A 85 -1.02 -1.26 16.02
C ASP A 85 -0.38 0.13 16.21
N GLU A 86 -0.30 0.59 17.46
CA GLU A 86 0.28 1.89 17.81
C GLU A 86 1.74 2.05 17.33
N ALA A 87 2.52 0.97 17.32
CA ALA A 87 3.92 1.03 16.87
C ALA A 87 4.01 1.28 15.36
N VAL A 88 3.06 0.77 14.58
CA VAL A 88 2.94 1.07 13.14
C VAL A 88 2.35 2.47 12.91
N ILE A 89 1.28 2.82 13.62
CA ILE A 89 0.57 4.09 13.44
C ILE A 89 1.47 5.29 13.80
N SER A 90 2.37 5.13 14.78
CA SER A 90 3.28 6.19 15.24
C SER A 90 4.52 6.44 14.37
N LEU A 91 4.73 5.65 13.30
CA LEU A 91 5.76 5.93 12.30
C LEU A 91 5.53 7.31 11.64
N PRO A 92 6.55 7.92 11.02
CA PRO A 92 6.46 9.30 10.52
C PRO A 92 5.70 9.41 9.18
N TRP A 93 4.44 8.96 9.16
CA TRP A 93 3.51 9.08 8.04
C TRP A 93 3.18 10.55 7.76
N ALA A 94 2.92 10.88 6.50
CA ALA A 94 2.36 12.16 6.09
C ALA A 94 0.89 12.31 6.50
N SER A 95 0.15 11.20 6.57
CA SER A 95 -1.17 11.13 7.23
C SER A 95 -1.48 9.70 7.68
N THR A 96 -2.31 9.57 8.71
CA THR A 96 -2.85 8.31 9.22
C THR A 96 -4.35 8.47 9.44
N GLU A 97 -5.17 7.74 8.69
CA GLU A 97 -6.63 7.87 8.73
C GLU A 97 -7.29 6.49 8.67
N TYR A 98 -8.50 6.32 9.20
CA TYR A 98 -9.25 5.07 8.96
C TYR A 98 -9.90 5.03 7.57
N MET A 99 -10.11 6.19 6.95
CA MET A 99 -10.70 6.35 5.62
C MET A 99 -10.27 7.71 5.06
N ALA A 100 -9.99 7.79 3.76
CA ALA A 100 -9.71 9.06 3.10
C ALA A 100 -10.53 9.22 1.82
N GLU A 101 -10.93 10.45 1.52
CA GLU A 101 -11.46 10.83 0.22
C GLU A 101 -10.42 11.69 -0.48
N ILE A 102 -9.97 11.28 -1.66
CA ILE A 102 -8.93 11.97 -2.41
C ILE A 102 -9.37 12.24 -3.85
N GLN A 103 -8.74 13.24 -4.48
CA GLN A 103 -8.83 13.46 -5.92
C GLN A 103 -7.55 12.92 -6.56
N ASP A 104 -7.69 11.98 -7.49
CA ASP A 104 -6.59 11.48 -8.32
C ASP A 104 -6.92 11.74 -9.79
N GLY A 105 -6.29 12.77 -10.36
CA GLY A 105 -6.67 13.32 -11.65
C GLY A 105 -8.12 13.80 -11.66
N ASN A 106 -8.96 13.19 -12.49
CA ASN A 106 -10.40 13.50 -12.60
C ASN A 106 -11.29 12.52 -11.82
N GLN A 107 -10.69 11.60 -11.05
CA GLN A 107 -11.42 10.60 -10.29
C GLN A 107 -11.42 10.98 -8.81
N SER A 108 -12.59 10.88 -8.19
CA SER A 108 -12.71 10.92 -6.74
C SER A 108 -12.63 9.49 -6.21
N LEU A 109 -11.66 9.24 -5.34
CA LEU A 109 -11.42 7.92 -4.75
C LEU A 109 -11.74 7.94 -3.26
N VAL A 110 -12.37 6.87 -2.78
CA VAL A 110 -12.54 6.59 -1.35
C VAL A 110 -11.57 5.47 -1.00
N LEU A 111 -10.59 5.76 -0.17
CA LEU A 111 -9.60 4.81 0.32
C LEU A 111 -10.04 4.25 1.67
N TYR A 112 -10.14 2.93 1.76
CA TYR A 112 -10.55 2.20 2.95
C TYR A 112 -9.89 0.82 2.95
N HIS A 113 -9.43 0.36 4.12
CA HIS A 113 -8.74 -0.93 4.22
C HIS A 113 -9.67 -2.12 3.94
N TYR A 114 -10.89 -2.12 4.48
CA TYR A 114 -11.79 -3.24 4.28
C TYR A 114 -12.46 -3.18 2.91
N PRO A 115 -12.58 -4.30 2.18
CA PRO A 115 -13.35 -4.34 0.94
C PRO A 115 -14.79 -3.93 1.23
N ARG A 116 -15.21 -2.82 0.61
CA ARG A 116 -16.62 -2.44 0.57
C ARG A 116 -17.25 -3.15 -0.62
N SER A 117 -18.41 -3.80 -0.44
CA SER A 117 -19.23 -4.21 -1.57
C SER A 117 -19.79 -2.96 -2.25
N LEU A 118 -19.02 -2.36 -3.15
CA LEU A 118 -19.48 -1.25 -3.97
C LEU A 118 -20.12 -1.85 -5.23
N GLY A 119 -21.44 -1.77 -5.31
CA GLY A 119 -22.14 -1.97 -6.58
C GLY A 119 -21.60 -0.94 -7.58
N THR A 120 -20.95 -1.44 -8.64
CA THR A 120 -20.51 -0.73 -9.85
C THR A 120 -20.23 0.77 -9.68
N ALA A 121 -19.01 1.12 -9.26
CA ALA A 121 -18.45 2.45 -9.45
C ALA A 121 -17.25 2.37 -10.38
N GLN A 122 -17.20 3.25 -11.38
CA GLN A 122 -16.23 3.23 -12.46
C GLN A 122 -14.86 3.74 -12.02
N GLY A 123 -13.82 2.96 -12.34
CA GLY A 123 -12.42 3.28 -12.07
C GLY A 123 -11.75 2.14 -11.30
N GLU A 124 -11.45 1.04 -12.00
CA GLU A 124 -10.66 -0.04 -11.44
C GLU A 124 -9.19 0.41 -11.39
N VAL A 125 -8.67 0.62 -10.18
CA VAL A 125 -7.22 0.50 -9.93
C VAL A 125 -6.85 -0.95 -10.28
N PRO A 126 -5.71 -1.27 -10.92
CA PRO A 126 -5.33 -2.62 -11.34
C PRO A 126 -4.97 -3.53 -10.14
N TYR A 127 -5.94 -3.70 -9.25
CA TYR A 127 -5.85 -4.35 -7.96
C TYR A 127 -6.70 -5.62 -8.02
N GLY A 128 -6.02 -6.76 -7.99
CA GLY A 128 -6.67 -8.07 -8.02
C GLY A 128 -6.57 -8.75 -6.66
N PRO A 129 -7.66 -9.32 -6.11
CA PRO A 129 -7.59 -10.10 -4.88
C PRO A 129 -6.77 -11.37 -5.09
N MET A 130 -5.83 -11.64 -4.19
CA MET A 130 -5.32 -12.99 -3.97
C MET A 130 -6.35 -13.80 -3.14
N PRO A 131 -6.23 -15.14 -3.08
CA PRO A 131 -7.05 -15.94 -2.16
C PRO A 131 -6.97 -15.40 -0.72
N ASN A 132 -8.07 -15.55 0.02
CA ASN A 132 -8.15 -15.28 1.47
C ASN A 132 -8.07 -13.80 1.90
N GLY A 133 -8.47 -12.87 1.02
CA GLY A 133 -8.51 -11.44 1.37
C GLY A 133 -7.14 -10.78 1.36
N CYS A 134 -6.13 -11.46 0.83
CA CYS A 134 -4.82 -10.89 0.61
C CYS A 134 -4.80 -10.14 -0.71
N TRP A 135 -3.99 -9.09 -0.79
CA TRP A 135 -3.92 -8.28 -1.98
C TRP A 135 -2.48 -8.17 -2.49
N SER A 136 -2.33 -8.12 -3.80
CA SER A 136 -1.02 -8.09 -4.45
C SER A 136 -0.97 -7.02 -5.51
N TRP A 137 0.22 -6.41 -5.64
CA TRP A 137 0.41 -5.26 -6.48
C TRP A 137 1.50 -5.47 -7.54
N THR A 138 1.30 -4.86 -8.71
CA THR A 138 2.27 -4.70 -9.78
C THR A 138 2.43 -3.21 -10.10
N CYS A 139 3.68 -2.74 -10.33
CA CYS A 139 3.96 -1.35 -10.66
C CYS A 139 3.16 -0.88 -11.88
N ALA A 140 2.11 -0.09 -11.65
CA ALA A 140 1.42 0.70 -12.67
C ALA A 140 1.06 2.05 -12.08
N PRO A 141 1.51 3.17 -12.67
CA PRO A 141 1.01 4.49 -12.27
C PRO A 141 -0.48 4.61 -12.59
N THR A 142 -1.23 5.42 -11.85
CA THR A 142 -2.51 5.90 -12.36
C THR A 142 -2.27 6.67 -13.66
N ALA A 143 -3.09 6.38 -14.68
CA ALA A 143 -2.77 6.73 -16.07
C ALA A 143 -2.38 8.21 -16.22
N PRO A 144 -1.29 8.53 -16.95
CA PRO A 144 -0.96 9.91 -17.26
C PRO A 144 -2.10 10.52 -18.09
N HIS A 145 -2.42 11.77 -17.77
CA HIS A 145 -3.42 12.59 -18.47
C HIS A 145 -3.39 12.38 -19.98
N SER A 146 -4.47 11.84 -20.56
CA SER A 146 -4.77 12.12 -21.96
C SER A 146 -5.00 13.62 -22.08
N PRO A 147 -4.22 14.37 -22.89
CA PRO A 147 -4.59 15.75 -23.15
C PRO A 147 -5.94 15.71 -23.86
N SER A 148 -6.92 16.34 -23.21
CA SER A 148 -8.20 16.70 -23.80
C SER A 148 -7.95 17.25 -25.21
N GLN A 149 -8.25 16.45 -26.23
CA GLN A 149 -8.46 17.00 -27.55
C GLN A 149 -9.82 17.70 -27.50
N ALA A 150 -9.77 19.02 -27.54
CA ALA A 150 -10.92 19.88 -27.80
C ALA A 150 -10.50 20.95 -28.82
N PRO A 151 -11.41 21.44 -29.68
CA PRO A 151 -12.59 20.80 -30.28
C PRO A 151 -12.35 20.37 -31.74
#